data_AF-A0A529MKJ8-F1
#
_entry.id   AF-A0A529MKJ8-F1
#
_cell.length_a   1.000
_cell.length_b   1.000
_cell.length_c   1.000
_cell.angle_alpha   90.00
_cell.angle_beta   90.00
_cell.angle_gamma   90.00
#
_symmetry.space_group_name_H-M   'P 1'
#
loop_
_entity.id
_entity.type
_entity.pdbx_description
1 polymer ?
#
loop_
_entity_poly.entity_id
_entity_poly.type
_entity_poly.pdbx_seq_one_letter_code
_entity_poly.pdbx_strand_id
1 'polypeptide(L)' 'MLADLVGRIGNDTLHIDVPASQVQFTAMLQAAGLVPGFATTRMYKGGKPGNAPSTVFGITTLELG' A
#
# COMPACT_ATOMS: atom_id res chain seq x y z
N MET A 1 -7.49 13.70 7.84
CA MET A 1 -7.26 12.23 7.84
C MET A 1 -7.00 11.78 6.39
N LEU A 2 -5.90 11.08 6.10
CA LEU A 2 -5.28 10.88 4.76
C LEU A 2 -4.94 12.15 3.96
N ALA A 3 -5.91 12.99 3.61
CA ALA A 3 -5.67 14.25 2.89
C ALA A 3 -4.67 15.17 3.61
N ASP A 4 -4.77 15.29 4.94
CA ASP A 4 -3.78 16.03 5.73
C ASP A 4 -2.38 15.41 5.70
N LEU A 5 -2.31 14.08 5.57
CA LEU A 5 -1.03 13.36 5.49
C LEU A 5 -0.40 13.58 4.11
N VAL A 6 -1.20 13.54 3.04
CA VAL A 6 -0.80 13.89 1.68
C VAL A 6 -0.35 15.35 1.61
N GLY A 7 -1.07 16.27 2.26
CA GLY A 7 -0.69 17.68 2.30
C GLY A 7 0.68 17.95 2.95
N ARG A 8 1.19 17.04 3.80
CA ARG A 8 2.55 17.13 4.36
C ARG A 8 3.66 16.76 3.37
N ILE A 9 3.34 16.03 2.30
CA ILE A 9 4.29 15.68 1.23
C ILE A 9 4.54 16.91 0.32
N GLY A 10 3.64 17.89 0.31
CA GLY A 10 3.78 19.10 -0.51
C GLY A 10 3.69 18.77 -2.00
N ASN A 11 4.68 19.22 -2.78
CA ASN A 11 4.74 19.00 -4.24
C ASN A 11 5.56 17.74 -4.62
N ASP A 12 6.00 16.95 -3.64
CA ASP A 12 6.77 15.73 -3.91
C ASP A 12 5.86 14.56 -4.31
N THR A 13 6.46 13.58 -5.00
CA THR A 13 5.75 12.37 -5.43
C THR A 13 5.58 11.39 -4.27
N LEU A 14 4.34 11.01 -3.99
CA LEU A 14 4.00 9.96 -3.02
C LEU A 14 3.86 8.60 -3.72
N HIS A 15 4.61 7.62 -3.23
CA HIS A 15 4.43 6.21 -3.57
C HIS A 15 4.04 5.41 -2.32
N ILE A 16 3.16 4.42 -2.49
CA ILE A 16 2.79 3.47 -1.46
C ILE A 16 2.53 2.10 -2.08
N ASP A 17 3.17 1.08 -1.55
CA ASP A 17 2.93 -0.31 -1.93
C ASP A 17 1.84 -0.90 -1.05
N VAL A 18 0.70 -1.23 -1.67
CA VAL A 18 -0.51 -1.67 -0.97
C VAL A 18 -0.73 -3.17 -1.17
N PRO A 19 -0.92 -3.97 -0.10
CA PRO A 19 -1.30 -5.36 -0.27
C PRO A 19 -2.61 -5.51 -1.06
N ALA A 20 -2.64 -6.41 -2.06
CA ALA A 20 -3.81 -6.58 -2.93
C ALA A 20 -5.12 -6.92 -2.18
N SER A 21 -5.03 -7.45 -0.95
CA SER A 21 -6.20 -7.70 -0.10
C SER A 21 -6.86 -6.42 0.44
N GLN A 22 -6.19 -5.27 0.42
CA GLN A 22 -6.67 -3.98 0.95
C GLN A 22 -7.56 -3.24 -0.04
N VAL A 23 -8.61 -3.90 -0.53
CA VAL A 23 -9.49 -3.39 -1.61
C VAL A 23 -10.10 -2.03 -1.28
N GLN A 24 -10.60 -1.84 -0.06
CA GLN A 24 -11.23 -0.58 0.36
C GLN A 24 -10.22 0.56 0.46
N PHE A 25 -9.00 0.28 0.93
CA PHE A 25 -7.94 1.28 1.01
C PHE A 25 -7.44 1.67 -0.38
N THR A 26 -7.27 0.71 -1.28
CA THR A 26 -6.96 0.98 -2.70
C THR A 26 -8.00 1.90 -3.32
N ALA A 27 -9.30 1.64 -3.09
CA ALA A 27 -10.37 2.51 -3.59
C ALA A 27 -10.30 3.93 -3.03
N MET A 28 -9.96 4.09 -1.74
CA MET A 28 -9.75 5.40 -1.11
C MET A 28 -8.58 6.16 -1.74
N LEU A 29 -7.44 5.48 -2.01
CA LEU A 29 -6.28 6.10 -2.65
C LEU A 29 -6.60 6.55 -4.08
N GLN A 30 -7.34 5.73 -4.84
CA GLN A 30 -7.79 6.08 -6.18
C GLN A 30 -8.74 7.28 -6.17
N ALA A 31 -9.66 7.34 -5.21
CA ALA A 31 -10.53 8.51 -5.02
C ALA A 31 -9.75 9.78 -4.63
N ALA A 32 -8.58 9.63 -4.02
CA ALA A 32 -7.65 10.72 -3.71
C ALA A 32 -6.72 11.09 -4.88
N GLY A 33 -6.86 10.44 -6.06
CA GLY A 33 -6.11 10.76 -7.27
C GLY A 33 -4.83 9.95 -7.49
N LEU A 34 -4.52 8.98 -6.63
CA LEU A 34 -3.42 8.05 -6.88
C LEU A 34 -3.79 7.06 -7.98
N VAL A 35 -2.81 6.66 -8.77
CA VAL A 35 -2.97 5.69 -9.86
C VAL A 35 -2.08 4.47 -9.62
N PRO A 36 -2.48 3.26 -10.07
CA PRO A 36 -1.62 2.08 -10.01
C PRO A 36 -0.32 2.29 -10.80
N GLY A 37 0.83 2.08 -10.16
CA GLY A 37 2.13 2.12 -10.82
C GLY A 37 2.52 0.78 -11.46
N PHE A 38 2.66 -0.25 -10.63
CA PHE A 38 2.89 -1.63 -11.05
C PHE A 38 2.28 -2.60 -10.04
N ALA A 39 2.15 -3.87 -10.43
CA ALA A 39 1.70 -4.94 -9.56
C ALA A 39 2.83 -5.96 -9.36
N THR A 40 2.96 -6.46 -8.13
CA THR A 40 3.88 -7.54 -7.79
C THR A 40 3.21 -8.52 -6.83
N THR A 41 3.76 -9.73 -6.73
CA THR A 41 3.25 -10.80 -5.85
C THR A 41 4.23 -11.04 -4.72
N ARG A 42 3.76 -10.98 -3.47
CA ARG A 42 4.57 -11.37 -2.31
C ARG A 42 4.75 -12.88 -2.31
N MET A 43 5.99 -13.33 -2.42
CA MET A 43 6.34 -14.75 -2.46
C MET A 43 6.86 -15.21 -1.10
N TYR A 44 6.55 -16.46 -0.74
CA TYR A 44 7.00 -17.10 0.48
C TYR A 44 7.65 -18.43 0.13
N LYS A 45 8.81 -18.72 0.74
CA LYS A 45 9.35 -20.08 0.72
C LYS A 45 8.61 -20.91 1.78
N GLY A 46 7.70 -21.77 1.33
CA GLY A 46 6.80 -22.53 2.20
C GLY A 46 5.46 -21.83 2.38
N GLY A 47 4.89 -21.92 3.59
CA GLY A 47 3.59 -21.30 3.90
C GLY A 47 3.68 -19.78 4.08
N LYS A 48 2.56 -19.09 3.81
CA LYS A 48 2.41 -17.67 4.16
C LYS A 48 2.46 -17.52 5.70
N PRO A 49 3.22 -16.55 6.26
CA PRO A 49 3.23 -16.23 7.68
C PRO A 49 1.83 -15.86 8.17
N GLY A 50 1.55 -16.13 9.45
CA GLY A 50 0.24 -15.88 10.06
C GLY A 50 -0.07 -14.42 10.40
N ASN A 51 0.60 -13.45 9.76
CA ASN A 51 0.35 -12.04 10.01
C ASN A 51 -1.09 -11.65 9.60
N ALA A 52 -1.77 -10.84 10.42
CA ALA A 52 -3.13 -10.37 10.16
C ALA A 52 -3.13 -9.41 8.94
N PRO A 53 -3.53 -9.88 7.74
CA PRO A 53 -3.38 -9.07 6.52
C PRO A 53 -4.30 -7.86 6.50
N SER A 54 -5.37 -7.89 7.30
CA SER A 54 -6.40 -6.85 7.38
C SER A 54 -5.90 -5.57 8.05
N THR A 55 -4.84 -5.62 8.85
CA THR A 55 -4.29 -4.45 9.54
C THR A 55 -3.07 -3.83 8.84
N VAL A 56 -2.60 -4.46 7.75
CA VAL A 56 -1.45 -3.98 6.96
C VAL A 56 -1.96 -3.23 5.74
N PHE A 57 -1.84 -1.91 5.73
CA PHE A 57 -2.33 -1.03 4.65
C PHE A 57 -1.24 -0.67 3.64
N GLY A 58 0.02 -0.71 4.05
CA GLY A 58 1.18 -0.51 3.21
C GLY A 58 2.38 -1.30 3.70
N ILE A 59 3.31 -1.58 2.81
CA ILE A 59 4.61 -2.19 3.14
C ILE A 59 5.71 -1.13 3.04
N THR A 60 6.75 -1.25 3.86
CA THR A 60 7.82 -0.25 3.92
C THR A 60 8.67 -0.27 2.66
N THR A 61 9.00 -1.47 2.16
CA THR A 61 9.86 -1.72 1.01
C THR A 61 9.53 -3.09 0.42
N LEU A 62 9.77 -3.30 -0.86
CA LEU A 62 9.63 -4.62 -1.49
C LEU A 62 10.71 -5.61 -1.05
N GLU A 63 11.88 -5.12 -0.67
CA GLU A 63 13.04 -5.88 -0.22
C GLU A 63 12.85 -6.48 1.18
N LEU A 64 12.17 -5.74 2.07
CA LEU A 64 11.92 -6.17 3.46
C LEU A 64 10.52 -6.73 3.65
N GLY A 65 9.59 -6.26 2.83
CA GLY A 65 8.23 -6.74 2.69
C GLY A 65 7.28 -6.36 3.82
#